data_AF-A0A4Q9TEE1-F1
#
_entry.id   AF-A0A4Q9TEE1-F1
#
_cell.length_a   1.000
_cell.length_b   1.000
_cell.length_c   1.000
_cell.angle_alpha   90.00
_cell.angle_beta   90.00
_cell.angle_gamma   90.00
#
_symmetry.space_group_name_H-M   'P 1'
#
loop_
_entity.id
_entity.type
_entity.pdbx_description
1 polymer ?
#
loop_
_entity_poly.entity_id
_entity_poly.type
_entity_poly.pdbx_seq_one_letter_code
_entity_poly.pdbx_strand_id
1 'polypeptide(L)'
;MLACAPLATAQQAPDDRSAGAQATQDTLDTAAPPPGLSAGSDVPTLGEVKALPPEEGEVVDLYRFRNPIQVDPNPFSKAYQPPPSVKDISESGGYVAYGLAKLVGAAAKGLQAIPGVKGQVHPPTARPPPLSLEQMDRAARACGEDGQGCADGASANDVSR
;
A
#
# COMPACT_ATOMS: atom_id res chain seq x y z
N MET A 1 9.13 -8.53 59.95
CA MET A 1 8.42 -7.32 59.50
C MET A 1 8.68 -7.19 57.99
N LEU A 2 7.90 -7.86 57.14
CA LEU A 2 6.60 -7.44 56.59
C LEU A 2 6.62 -6.03 55.96
N ALA A 3 6.66 -5.99 54.63
CA ALA A 3 5.97 -4.99 53.80
C ALA A 3 5.85 -5.52 52.35
N CYS A 4 4.72 -6.18 52.05
CA CYS A 4 4.25 -6.43 50.68
C CYS A 4 3.71 -5.12 50.10
N ALA A 5 4.15 -4.75 48.89
CA ALA A 5 3.48 -3.73 48.09
C ALA A 5 2.25 -4.34 47.38
N PRO A 6 1.12 -3.63 47.26
CA PRO A 6 -0.07 -4.16 46.63
C PRO A 6 0.04 -4.17 45.10
N LEU A 7 -0.41 -5.29 44.51
CA LEU A 7 -0.70 -5.47 43.10
C LEU A 7 -1.78 -4.48 42.65
N ALA A 8 -1.50 -3.74 41.58
CA ALA A 8 -2.50 -2.95 40.87
C ALA A 8 -3.39 -3.89 40.03
N THR A 9 -4.69 -3.87 40.30
CA THR A 9 -5.72 -4.56 39.52
C THR A 9 -6.04 -3.77 38.25
N ALA A 10 -5.87 -4.40 37.08
CA ALA A 10 -6.39 -3.90 35.82
C ALA A 10 -7.92 -4.06 35.80
N GLN A 11 -8.63 -2.98 35.51
CA GLN A 11 -10.09 -2.96 35.46
C GLN A 11 -10.53 -3.20 34.01
N GLN A 12 -11.12 -4.36 33.75
CA GLN A 12 -11.78 -4.67 32.48
C GLN A 12 -13.12 -3.93 32.40
N ALA A 13 -13.33 -3.21 31.30
CA ALA A 13 -14.61 -2.63 30.93
C ALA A 13 -15.56 -3.72 30.42
N PRO A 14 -16.87 -3.67 30.71
CA PRO A 14 -17.83 -4.60 30.14
C PRO A 14 -18.10 -4.27 28.66
N ASP A 15 -17.94 -5.29 27.81
CA ASP A 15 -18.40 -5.32 26.43
C ASP A 15 -19.94 -5.52 26.38
N ASP A 16 -20.70 -4.43 26.33
CA ASP A 16 -22.13 -4.46 26.00
C ASP A 16 -22.32 -4.54 24.48
N ARG A 17 -22.11 -5.72 23.90
CA ARG A 17 -22.64 -6.06 22.57
C ARG A 17 -23.17 -7.49 22.55
N SER A 18 -24.28 -7.69 23.26
CA SER A 18 -25.21 -8.78 22.98
C SER A 18 -26.47 -8.25 22.31
N ALA A 19 -26.76 -8.87 21.16
CA ALA A 19 -27.97 -8.88 20.34
C ALA A 19 -29.25 -8.26 20.93
N GLY A 20 -29.85 -7.37 20.15
CA GLY A 20 -31.27 -7.01 20.23
C GLY A 20 -31.81 -6.75 18.83
N ALA A 21 -32.50 -7.73 18.27
CA ALA A 21 -33.41 -7.51 17.15
C ALA A 21 -34.62 -6.73 17.66
N GLN A 22 -35.01 -5.62 17.02
CA GLN A 22 -36.41 -5.23 16.86
C GLN A 22 -36.58 -4.08 15.86
N ALA A 23 -37.68 -4.18 15.13
CA ALA A 23 -38.02 -3.44 13.93
C ALA A 23 -38.79 -2.15 14.20
N THR A 24 -38.75 -1.27 13.18
CA THR A 24 -39.77 -0.28 12.74
C THR A 24 -40.22 0.84 13.67
N GLN A 25 -40.00 2.08 13.19
CA GLN A 25 -41.00 3.14 12.96
C GLN A 25 -40.23 4.35 12.38
N ASP A 26 -40.22 4.54 11.07
CA ASP A 26 -41.11 5.46 10.33
C ASP A 26 -41.35 6.80 11.05
N THR A 27 -40.63 7.83 10.64
CA THR A 27 -41.08 9.22 10.76
C THR A 27 -40.54 9.96 9.54
N LEU A 28 -41.47 10.30 8.66
CA LEU A 28 -41.31 11.16 7.50
C LEU A 28 -40.66 12.49 7.90
N ASP A 29 -39.46 12.77 7.38
CA ASP A 29 -38.95 14.14 7.28
C ASP A 29 -38.71 14.45 5.80
N THR A 30 -39.75 15.01 5.17
CA THR A 30 -39.66 15.59 3.83
C THR A 30 -38.89 16.90 3.95
N ALA A 31 -37.56 16.83 3.83
CA ALA A 31 -36.73 18.01 3.63
C ALA A 31 -36.87 18.48 2.16
N ALA A 32 -37.36 19.71 1.98
CA ALA A 32 -37.45 20.34 0.66
C ALA A 32 -36.04 20.48 0.03
N PRO A 33 -35.90 20.22 -1.29
CA PRO A 33 -34.60 20.33 -1.95
C PRO A 33 -34.13 21.80 -2.03
N PRO A 34 -32.81 22.06 -1.93
CA PRO A 34 -32.27 23.41 -1.99
C PRO A 34 -32.57 24.07 -3.35
N PRO A 35 -33.00 25.33 -3.38
CA PRO A 35 -33.25 26.04 -4.63
C PRO A 35 -31.92 26.31 -5.35
N GLY A 36 -31.71 25.66 -6.50
CA GLY A 36 -30.52 25.91 -7.32
C GLY A 36 -30.13 24.83 -8.32
N LEU A 37 -30.70 23.64 -8.26
CA LEU A 37 -30.44 22.59 -9.27
C LEU A 37 -31.50 22.67 -10.36
N SER A 38 -31.29 23.58 -11.33
CA SER A 38 -32.05 23.57 -12.58
C SER A 38 -31.89 22.19 -13.24
N ALA A 39 -33.01 21.47 -13.35
CA ALA A 39 -33.12 20.20 -14.06
C ALA A 39 -32.74 20.41 -15.52
N GLY A 40 -31.48 20.13 -15.83
CA GLY A 40 -30.90 20.40 -17.13
C GLY A 40 -29.64 19.57 -17.31
N SER A 41 -29.81 18.25 -17.30
CA SER A 41 -28.95 17.24 -17.93
C SER A 41 -29.58 15.87 -17.66
N ASP A 42 -30.03 15.20 -18.72
CA ASP A 42 -30.42 13.79 -18.69
C ASP A 42 -29.17 12.95 -18.37
N VAL A 43 -28.90 12.74 -17.09
CA VAL A 43 -27.87 11.80 -16.62
C VAL A 43 -28.53 10.43 -16.63
N PRO A 44 -28.09 9.47 -17.46
CA PRO A 44 -28.67 8.14 -17.44
C PRO A 44 -28.39 7.51 -16.08
N THR A 45 -29.39 7.53 -15.20
CA THR A 45 -29.36 6.76 -13.96
C THR A 45 -29.63 5.30 -14.33
N LEU A 46 -28.79 4.41 -13.84
CA LEU A 46 -29.08 2.98 -13.93
C LEU A 46 -30.41 2.73 -13.22
N GLY A 47 -31.32 2.00 -13.88
CA GLY A 47 -32.59 1.59 -13.28
C GLY A 47 -32.41 0.70 -12.06
N GLU A 48 -33.51 0.33 -11.41
CA GLU A 48 -33.49 -0.53 -10.21
C GLU A 48 -32.74 -1.86 -10.47
N VAL A 49 -31.57 -2.04 -9.83
CA VAL A 49 -30.82 -3.30 -9.86
C VAL A 49 -31.35 -4.19 -8.74
N LYS A 50 -32.13 -5.22 -9.11
CA LYS A 50 -32.52 -6.30 -8.19
C LYS A 50 -31.56 -7.47 -8.30
N ALA A 51 -31.01 -7.90 -7.17
CA ALA A 51 -30.25 -9.14 -7.11
C ALA A 51 -31.23 -10.33 -7.22
N LEU A 52 -31.02 -11.17 -8.23
CA LEU A 52 -31.72 -12.45 -8.34
C LEU A 52 -31.07 -13.45 -7.39
N PRO A 53 -31.87 -14.21 -6.62
CA PRO A 53 -31.34 -15.32 -5.84
C PRO A 53 -30.75 -16.39 -6.79
N PRO A 54 -29.72 -17.15 -6.36
CA PRO A 54 -29.19 -18.26 -7.12
C PRO A 54 -30.27 -19.31 -7.43
N GLU A 55 -30.15 -19.99 -8.56
CA GLU A 55 -31.06 -21.06 -8.98
C GLU A 55 -31.10 -22.19 -7.93
N GLU A 56 -32.30 -22.74 -7.68
CA GLU A 56 -32.51 -23.76 -6.66
C GLU A 56 -31.69 -25.02 -6.97
N GLY A 57 -30.70 -25.34 -6.12
CA GLY A 57 -29.82 -26.50 -6.26
C GLY A 57 -28.37 -26.17 -6.61
N GLU A 58 -28.04 -24.92 -6.96
CA GLU A 58 -26.66 -24.47 -7.11
C GLU A 58 -26.07 -24.09 -5.74
N VAL A 59 -25.12 -24.90 -5.25
CA VAL A 59 -24.36 -24.54 -4.05
C VAL A 59 -23.38 -23.44 -4.43
N VAL A 60 -23.64 -22.23 -3.94
CA VAL A 60 -22.73 -21.08 -4.11
C VAL A 60 -21.43 -21.38 -3.36
N ASP A 61 -20.43 -21.86 -4.09
CA ASP A 61 -19.09 -22.11 -3.56
C ASP A 61 -18.33 -20.79 -3.39
N LEU A 62 -18.35 -20.30 -2.15
CA LEU A 62 -17.66 -19.08 -1.73
C LEU A 62 -16.13 -19.16 -1.89
N TYR A 63 -15.57 -20.37 -1.98
CA TYR A 63 -14.13 -20.59 -2.14
C TYR A 63 -13.71 -20.79 -3.60
N ARG A 64 -14.68 -20.89 -4.53
CA ARG A 64 -14.43 -20.94 -5.97
C ARG A 64 -13.92 -19.62 -6.51
N PHE A 65 -14.25 -18.50 -5.86
CA PHE A 65 -13.79 -17.19 -6.28
C PHE A 65 -12.26 -17.14 -6.29
N ARG A 66 -11.69 -16.90 -7.47
CA ARG A 66 -10.28 -16.57 -7.65
C ARG A 66 -10.24 -15.13 -8.11
N ASN A 67 -9.47 -14.31 -7.41
CA ASN A 67 -9.25 -12.94 -7.84
C ASN A 67 -8.60 -12.97 -9.24
N PRO A 68 -9.28 -12.53 -10.31
CA PRO A 68 -8.74 -12.61 -11.67
C PRO A 68 -7.66 -11.55 -11.90
N ILE A 69 -7.51 -10.61 -10.96
CA ILE A 69 -6.51 -9.54 -11.01
C ILE A 69 -5.18 -10.10 -10.50
N GLN A 70 -4.26 -10.33 -11.43
CA GLN A 70 -2.85 -10.53 -11.13
C GLN A 70 -2.23 -9.14 -10.91
N VAL A 71 -1.72 -8.89 -9.70
CA VAL A 71 -1.14 -7.58 -9.37
C VAL A 71 0.30 -7.56 -9.86
N ASP A 72 0.59 -6.73 -10.87
CA ASP A 72 1.95 -6.57 -11.37
C ASP A 72 2.89 -5.98 -10.31
N PRO A 73 4.20 -6.28 -10.37
CA PRO A 73 5.18 -5.73 -9.43
C PRO A 73 5.23 -4.19 -9.52
N ASN A 74 4.62 -3.54 -8.53
CA ASN A 74 4.57 -2.08 -8.45
C ASN A 74 5.83 -1.52 -7.77
N PRO A 75 6.48 -0.43 -8.23
CA PRO A 75 7.55 0.24 -7.49
C PRO A 75 7.19 0.57 -6.03
N PHE A 76 5.92 0.89 -5.75
CA PHE A 76 5.45 1.15 -4.38
C PHE A 76 5.52 -0.08 -3.47
N SER A 77 5.48 -1.30 -4.02
CA SER A 77 5.63 -2.54 -3.23
C SER A 77 7.02 -2.72 -2.61
N LYS A 78 8.04 -2.04 -3.17
CA LYS A 78 9.39 -2.00 -2.60
C LYS A 78 9.53 -0.94 -1.51
N ALA A 79 8.88 0.22 -1.72
CA ALA A 79 8.97 1.35 -0.81
C ALA A 79 8.12 1.17 0.44
N TYR A 80 6.99 0.48 0.32
CA TYR A 80 6.06 0.23 1.41
C TYR A 80 6.06 -1.23 1.80
N GLN A 81 6.67 -1.55 2.95
CA GLN A 81 6.36 -2.78 3.66
C GLN A 81 5.33 -2.48 4.75
N PRO A 82 4.16 -3.15 4.72
CA PRO A 82 3.21 -3.04 5.81
C PRO A 82 3.86 -3.55 7.11
N PRO A 83 3.48 -2.99 8.27
CA PRO A 83 3.94 -3.52 9.55
C PRO A 83 3.46 -4.97 9.72
N PRO A 84 4.22 -5.80 10.47
CA PRO A 84 3.82 -7.20 10.71
C PRO A 84 2.47 -7.26 11.43
N SER A 85 1.62 -8.22 11.04
CA SER A 85 0.31 -8.39 11.67
C SER A 85 0.44 -9.00 13.07
N VAL A 86 -0.59 -8.85 13.90
CA VAL A 86 -0.60 -9.43 15.26
C VAL A 86 -0.47 -10.96 15.25
N LYS A 87 -1.04 -11.61 14.23
CA LYS A 87 -0.91 -13.04 14.01
C LYS A 87 0.53 -13.42 13.71
N ASP A 88 1.17 -12.70 12.79
CA ASP A 88 2.58 -12.95 12.43
C ASP A 88 3.50 -12.72 13.62
N ILE A 89 3.24 -11.69 14.42
CA ILE A 89 3.99 -11.44 15.66
C ILE A 89 3.82 -12.62 16.62
N SER A 90 2.59 -13.10 16.82
CA SER A 90 2.34 -14.27 17.68
C SER A 90 3.07 -15.53 17.21
N GLU A 91 2.99 -15.84 15.91
CA GLU A 91 3.65 -17.00 15.29
C GLU A 91 5.18 -16.89 15.33
N SER A 92 5.72 -15.68 15.28
CA SER A 92 7.16 -15.39 15.38
C SER A 92 7.71 -15.34 16.82
N GLY A 93 6.92 -15.74 17.84
CA GLY A 93 7.35 -15.74 19.24
C GLY A 93 6.88 -14.52 20.06
N GLY A 94 5.90 -13.78 19.55
CA GLY A 94 5.22 -12.68 20.23
C GLY A 94 5.98 -11.35 20.23
N TYR A 95 5.43 -10.37 20.94
CA TYR A 95 5.97 -9.01 20.99
C TYR A 95 7.35 -8.91 21.65
N VAL A 96 7.72 -9.86 22.52
CA VAL A 96 9.03 -9.88 23.17
C VAL A 96 10.13 -10.15 22.15
N ALA A 97 9.99 -11.21 21.35
CA ALA A 97 10.93 -11.55 20.30
C ALA A 97 11.01 -10.44 19.24
N TYR A 98 9.86 -9.93 18.80
CA TYR A 98 9.79 -8.81 17.87
C TYR A 98 10.47 -7.54 18.42
N GLY A 99 10.23 -7.21 19.69
CA GLY A 99 10.83 -6.06 20.36
C GLY A 99 12.35 -6.16 20.43
N LEU A 100 12.88 -7.34 20.73
CA LEU A 100 14.33 -7.58 20.75
C LEU A 100 14.93 -7.46 19.35
N ALA A 101 14.31 -8.07 18.34
CA ALA A 101 14.76 -7.96 16.95
C ALA A 101 14.76 -6.51 16.47
N LYS A 102 13.70 -5.75 16.81
CA LYS A 102 13.60 -4.31 16.51
C LYS A 102 14.71 -3.52 17.19
N LEU A 103 15.01 -3.81 18.46
CA LEU A 103 16.09 -3.16 19.22
C LEU A 103 17.45 -3.40 18.57
N VAL A 104 17.77 -4.65 18.21
CA VAL A 104 19.02 -5.01 17.53
C VAL A 104 19.13 -4.31 16.17
N GLY A 105 18.07 -4.33 15.37
CA GLY A 105 18.03 -3.64 14.09
C GLY A 105 18.20 -2.12 14.21
N ALA A 106 17.62 -1.50 15.24
CA ALA A 106 17.78 -0.08 15.52
C ALA A 106 19.22 0.26 15.95
N ALA A 107 19.84 -0.56 16.79
CA ALA A 107 21.23 -0.40 17.21
C ALA A 107 22.19 -0.48 16.00
N ALA A 108 21.98 -1.45 15.10
CA ALA A 108 22.76 -1.58 13.88
C ALA A 108 22.64 -0.35 12.96
N LYS A 109 21.43 0.22 12.82
CA LYS A 109 21.23 1.50 12.10
C LYS A 109 21.92 2.67 12.81
N GLY A 110 21.89 2.72 14.15
CA GLY A 110 22.57 3.73 14.94
C GLY A 110 24.10 3.72 14.77
N LEU A 111 24.71 2.54 14.62
CA LEU A 111 26.15 2.43 14.36
C LEU A 111 26.56 3.10 13.03
N GLN A 112 25.71 3.07 12.02
CA GLN A 112 25.95 3.73 10.74
C GLN A 112 25.81 5.26 10.83
N ALA A 113 25.16 5.77 11.88
CA ALA A 113 25.03 7.19 12.15
C ALA A 113 26.19 7.77 12.96
N ILE A 114 27.14 6.94 13.43
CA ILE A 114 28.33 7.42 14.14
C ILE A 114 29.22 8.18 13.13
N PRO A 115 29.47 9.48 13.35
CA PRO A 115 30.30 10.27 12.44
C PRO A 115 31.72 9.68 12.41
N GLY A 116 32.17 9.28 11.22
CA GLY A 116 33.46 8.61 11.02
C GLY A 116 33.34 7.14 10.61
N VAL A 117 32.23 6.48 10.93
CA VAL A 117 31.90 5.14 10.41
C VAL A 117 31.20 5.31 9.06
N LYS A 118 31.97 5.56 7.99
CA LYS A 118 31.40 5.52 6.64
C LYS A 118 31.08 4.08 6.30
N GLY A 119 29.79 3.79 6.10
CA GLY A 119 29.36 2.53 5.46
C GLY A 119 30.09 2.34 4.13
N GLN A 120 30.12 1.12 3.59
CA GLN A 120 30.77 0.85 2.31
C GLN A 120 30.21 1.80 1.24
N VAL A 121 30.97 2.85 0.93
CA VAL A 121 30.64 3.79 -0.14
C VAL A 121 30.96 3.04 -1.41
N HIS A 122 29.94 2.72 -2.20
CA HIS A 122 30.18 2.20 -3.53
C HIS A 122 31.10 3.18 -4.24
N PRO A 123 32.24 2.71 -4.78
CA PRO A 123 33.13 3.58 -5.52
C PRO A 123 32.29 4.28 -6.59
N PRO A 124 32.46 5.59 -6.81
CA PRO A 124 31.79 6.24 -7.92
C PRO A 124 32.18 5.47 -9.17
N THR A 125 31.22 4.78 -9.76
CA THR A 125 31.39 4.19 -11.08
C THR A 125 31.72 5.38 -11.97
N ALA A 126 32.97 5.44 -12.44
CA ALA A 126 33.37 6.47 -13.37
C ALA A 126 32.37 6.39 -14.53
N ARG A 127 31.57 7.45 -14.70
CA ARG A 127 30.78 7.56 -15.92
C ARG A 127 31.78 7.37 -17.06
N PRO A 128 31.48 6.54 -18.08
CA PRO A 128 32.38 6.44 -19.21
C PRO A 128 32.64 7.85 -19.74
N PRO A 129 33.88 8.15 -20.18
CA PRO A 129 34.19 9.44 -20.78
C PRO A 129 33.20 9.71 -21.92
N PRO A 130 32.86 10.99 -22.21
CA PRO A 130 31.97 11.30 -23.31
C PRO A 130 32.50 10.67 -24.61
N LEU A 131 31.60 10.11 -25.42
CA LEU A 131 31.96 9.53 -26.70
C LEU A 131 32.62 10.60 -27.60
N SER A 132 33.70 10.24 -28.27
CA SER A 132 34.28 11.09 -29.33
C SER A 132 33.31 11.20 -30.52
N LEU A 133 33.49 12.23 -31.36
CA LEU A 133 32.65 12.47 -32.54
C LEU A 133 32.55 11.25 -33.46
N GLU A 134 33.69 10.57 -33.72
CA GLU A 134 33.70 9.36 -34.53
C GLU A 134 32.94 8.18 -33.90
N GLN A 135 32.97 8.09 -32.56
CA GLN A 135 32.22 7.06 -31.83
C GLN A 135 30.73 7.37 -31.78
N MET A 136 30.34 8.65 -31.70
CA MET A 136 28.94 9.06 -31.82
C MET A 136 28.38 8.75 -33.21
N ASP A 137 29.13 9.02 -34.27
CA ASP A 137 28.73 8.67 -35.65
C ASP A 137 28.58 7.16 -35.83
N ARG A 138 29.49 6.37 -35.26
CA ARG A 138 29.39 4.90 -35.28
C ARG A 138 28.15 4.41 -34.54
N ALA A 139 27.89 4.96 -33.34
CA ALA A 139 26.71 4.62 -32.57
C ALA A 139 25.42 4.99 -33.31
N ALA A 140 25.36 6.18 -33.93
CA ALA A 140 24.22 6.63 -34.71
C ALA A 140 23.91 5.73 -35.91
N ARG A 141 24.95 5.19 -36.58
CA ARG A 141 24.78 4.21 -37.66
C ARG A 141 24.29 2.86 -37.14
N ALA A 142 24.91 2.34 -36.07
CA ALA A 142 24.48 1.09 -35.43
C ALA A 142 23.02 1.15 -34.92
N CYS A 143 22.60 2.29 -34.36
CA CYS A 143 21.21 2.55 -33.98
C CYS A 143 20.21 2.42 -35.14
N GLY A 144 20.64 2.77 -36.37
CA GLY A 144 19.80 2.70 -37.56
C GLY A 144 19.71 1.29 -38.17
N GLU A 145 20.71 0.45 -37.93
CA GLU A 145 20.78 -0.93 -38.45
C GLU A 145 20.00 -1.92 -37.59
N ASP A 146 19.98 -1.73 -36.25
CA ASP A 146 19.38 -2.68 -35.31
C ASP A 146 17.94 -2.34 -34.85
N GLY A 147 17.35 -1.22 -35.30
CA GLY A 147 15.91 -0.92 -35.19
C GLY A 147 15.29 -0.81 -33.77
N GLN A 148 16.02 -1.15 -32.71
CA GLN A 148 15.58 -1.06 -31.33
C GLN A 148 16.73 -0.56 -30.44
N GLY A 149 16.67 0.70 -30.01
CA GLY A 149 17.45 1.10 -28.82
C GLY A 149 18.03 2.51 -28.74
N CYS A 150 17.59 3.49 -29.54
CA CYS A 150 18.13 4.87 -29.43
C CYS A 150 17.07 5.94 -29.13
N ALA A 151 15.90 5.52 -28.67
CA ALA A 151 14.81 6.40 -28.28
C ALA A 151 14.24 6.04 -26.90
N ASP A 152 15.07 6.04 -25.85
CA ASP A 152 14.61 6.05 -24.46
C ASP A 152 15.56 6.94 -23.64
N GLY A 153 15.39 8.26 -23.76
CA GLY A 153 16.19 9.21 -22.98
C GLY A 153 16.05 10.69 -23.37
N ALA A 154 15.42 11.01 -24.50
CA ALA A 154 15.17 12.37 -24.95
C ALA A 154 13.77 12.89 -24.54
N SER A 155 13.41 12.73 -23.26
CA SER A 155 12.24 13.41 -22.71
C SER A 155 12.38 13.60 -21.20
N ALA A 156 13.32 14.44 -20.77
CA ALA A 156 13.22 15.13 -19.48
C ALA A 156 14.14 16.35 -19.44
N ASN A 157 13.51 17.52 -19.29
CA ASN A 157 14.06 18.82 -18.87
C ASN A 157 14.64 19.73 -19.97
N ASP A 158 13.76 20.22 -20.85
CA ASP A 158 13.78 21.64 -21.20
C ASP A 158 13.25 22.43 -19.99
N VAL A 159 14.16 22.96 -19.18
CA VAL A 159 13.88 24.05 -18.24
C VAL A 159 14.77 25.19 -18.68
N SER A 160 14.30 25.93 -19.67
CA SER A 160 14.82 27.23 -20.05
C SER A 160 14.29 28.31 -19.10
N ARG A 161 15.23 29.08 -18.54
CA ARG A 161 15.14 30.41 -17.92
C ARG A 161 14.55 30.58 -16.53
#